data_AF-A0A921B918-F1
#
_entry.id   AF-A0A921B918-F1
#
_cell.length_a   1.000
_cell.length_b   1.000
_cell.length_c   1.000
_cell.angle_alpha   90.00
_cell.angle_beta   90.00
_cell.angle_gamma   90.00
#
_symmetry.space_group_name_H-M   'P 1'
#
loop_
_entity.id
_entity.type
_entity.pdbx_description
1 polymer ?
#
loop_
_entity_poly.entity_id
_entity_poly.type
_entity_poly.pdbx_seq_one_letter_code
_entity_poly.pdbx_strand_id
1 'polypeptide(L)'
;MFRANAVYEGEYLLGTSIARPLISKRLIEIAEEENADAIAHGATGKGNDQIRFELGSYALNPDIKVLAPWRTWEYSSRADLINYCDKHQINIEFK
;
A
#
# COMPACT_ATOMS: atom_id res chain seq x y z
N MET A 1 18.68 -5.37 -7.81
CA MET A 1 18.52 -4.59 -9.05
C MET A 1 19.83 -4.48 -9.82
N PHE A 2 20.77 -3.59 -9.46
CA PHE A 2 22.02 -3.41 -10.23
C PHE A 2 22.87 -4.69 -10.37
N ARG A 3 23.03 -5.46 -9.29
CA ARG A 3 23.80 -6.73 -9.35
C ARG A 3 23.24 -7.75 -10.34
N ALA A 4 21.95 -7.67 -10.67
CA ALA A 4 21.27 -8.59 -11.57
C ALA A 4 21.00 -7.97 -12.95
N ASN A 5 21.46 -6.73 -13.20
CA ASN A 5 21.08 -5.95 -14.39
C ASN A 5 19.57 -6.02 -14.67
N ALA A 6 18.76 -5.90 -13.62
CA ALA A 6 17.32 -6.15 -13.73
C ALA A 6 16.64 -5.05 -14.54
N VAL A 7 16.09 -5.43 -15.69
CA VAL A 7 15.32 -4.59 -16.60
C VAL A 7 14.05 -5.36 -16.98
N TYR A 8 12.89 -4.77 -16.70
CA TYR A 8 11.60 -5.36 -17.05
C TYR A 8 11.23 -4.97 -18.49
N GLU A 9 10.88 -5.98 -19.30
CA GLU A 9 10.52 -5.83 -20.71
C GLU A 9 11.53 -5.01 -21.54
N GLY A 10 12.81 -5.04 -21.16
CA GLY A 10 13.91 -4.39 -21.88
C GLY A 10 14.02 -2.87 -21.69
N GLU A 11 13.06 -2.22 -21.01
CA GLU A 11 13.02 -0.76 -20.89
C GLU A 11 12.90 -0.25 -19.45
N TYR A 12 12.18 -0.98 -18.58
CA TYR A 12 11.81 -0.45 -17.26
C TYR A 12 12.73 -0.92 -16.14
N LEU A 13 13.40 0.02 -15.45
CA LEU A 13 14.33 -0.25 -14.35
C LEU A 13 13.68 -0.53 -12.98
N LEU A 14 12.39 -0.89 -12.96
CA LEU A 14 11.68 -1.37 -11.74
C LEU A 14 11.73 -0.41 -10.53
N GLY A 15 11.86 0.90 -10.74
CA GLY A 15 12.02 1.88 -9.66
C GLY A 15 10.88 1.87 -8.63
N THR A 16 9.63 1.75 -9.08
CA THR A 16 8.46 1.63 -8.18
C THR A 16 8.45 0.26 -7.50
N SER A 17 8.71 -0.80 -8.26
CA SER A 17 8.62 -2.18 -7.80
C SER A 17 9.60 -2.49 -6.67
N ILE A 18 10.85 -2.01 -6.76
CA ILE A 18 11.88 -2.27 -5.76
C ILE A 18 11.58 -1.59 -4.41
N ALA A 19 10.85 -0.48 -4.42
CA ALA A 19 10.53 0.26 -3.19
C ALA A 19 9.47 -0.48 -2.34
N ARG A 20 8.54 -1.23 -2.94
CA ARG A 20 7.40 -1.80 -2.22
C ARG A 20 7.77 -2.86 -1.17
N PRO A 21 8.70 -3.81 -1.43
CA PRO A 21 9.17 -4.73 -0.39
C PRO A 21 9.82 -4.01 0.79
N LEU A 22 10.57 -2.92 0.55
CA LEU A 22 11.17 -2.12 1.63
C LEU A 22 10.12 -1.46 2.51
N ILE A 23 9.09 -0.84 1.90
CA ILE A 23 8.00 -0.21 2.65
C ILE A 23 7.21 -1.28 3.42
N SER A 24 6.89 -2.41 2.79
CA SER A 24 6.17 -3.52 3.44
C SER A 24 6.95 -4.05 4.65
N LYS A 25 8.27 -4.21 4.52
CA LYS A 25 9.13 -4.59 5.63
C LYS A 25 9.01 -3.62 6.80
N ARG A 26 9.13 -2.31 6.55
CA ARG A 26 9.03 -1.33 7.64
C ARG A 26 7.63 -1.27 8.25
N LEU A 27 6.58 -1.49 7.47
CA LEU A 27 5.21 -1.57 8.00
C LEU A 27 5.05 -2.75 8.96
N ILE A 28 5.59 -3.92 8.65
CA ILE A 28 5.54 -5.10 9.55
C ILE A 28 6.36 -4.86 10.82
N GLU A 29 7.57 -4.31 10.70
CA GLU A 29 8.39 -3.96 11.88
C GLU A 29 7.64 -3.00 12.81
N ILE A 30 7.00 -1.96 12.26
CA ILE A 30 6.21 -1.01 13.07
C ILE A 30 4.98 -1.70 13.66
N ALA A 31 4.30 -2.57 12.92
CA ALA A 31 3.16 -3.32 13.46
C ALA A 31 3.57 -4.18 14.66
N GLU A 32 4.75 -4.81 14.62
CA GLU A 32 5.30 -5.54 15.77
C GLU A 32 5.68 -4.60 16.93
N GLU A 33 6.37 -3.49 16.65
CA GLU A 33 6.76 -2.47 17.64
C GLU A 33 5.53 -1.91 18.40
N GLU A 34 4.42 -1.69 17.70
CA GLU A 34 3.19 -1.09 18.23
C GLU A 34 2.17 -2.14 18.73
N ASN A 35 2.48 -3.44 18.64
CA ASN A 35 1.55 -4.55 18.92
C ASN A 35 0.24 -4.46 18.11
N ALA A 36 0.32 -4.02 16.85
CA ALA A 36 -0.80 -3.95 15.94
C ALA A 36 -1.11 -5.32 15.32
N ASP A 37 -2.40 -5.60 15.14
CA ASP A 37 -2.93 -6.81 14.48
C ASP A 37 -3.10 -6.65 12.96
N ALA A 38 -2.98 -5.41 12.46
CA ALA A 38 -3.24 -5.07 11.08
C ALA A 38 -2.33 -3.96 10.53
N ILE A 39 -2.12 -4.00 9.20
CA ILE A 39 -1.56 -2.89 8.42
C ILE A 39 -2.58 -2.45 7.36
N ALA A 40 -2.46 -1.21 6.87
CA ALA A 40 -3.30 -0.69 5.81
C ALA A 40 -2.47 -0.13 4.64
N HIS A 41 -2.98 -0.26 3.41
CA HIS A 41 -2.38 0.41 2.25
C HIS A 41 -3.43 1.06 1.34
N GLY A 42 -3.03 2.15 0.68
CA GLY A 42 -3.86 2.91 -0.26
C GLY A 42 -3.73 2.51 -1.73
N ALA A 43 -3.11 1.38 -2.06
CA ALA A 43 -3.03 0.91 -3.45
C ALA A 43 -4.42 0.58 -4.02
N THR A 44 -4.66 0.93 -5.28
CA THR A 44 -5.93 0.65 -5.97
C THR A 44 -6.03 -0.83 -6.38
N GLY A 45 -7.26 -1.34 -6.53
CA GLY A 45 -7.52 -2.74 -6.88
C GLY A 45 -7.13 -3.15 -8.31
N LYS A 46 -6.71 -2.22 -9.18
CA LYS A 46 -6.31 -2.49 -10.57
C LYS A 46 -4.80 -2.45 -10.79
N GLY A 47 -4.03 -2.01 -9.80
CA GLY A 47 -2.58 -1.81 -9.91
C GLY A 47 -1.77 -2.98 -9.37
N ASN A 48 -0.49 -3.03 -9.78
CA ASN A 48 0.47 -4.04 -9.30
C ASN A 48 0.91 -3.81 -7.83
N ASP A 49 0.76 -2.59 -7.32
CA ASP A 49 1.26 -2.25 -5.98
C ASP A 49 0.53 -2.98 -4.86
N GLN A 50 -0.76 -3.30 -5.00
CA GLN A 50 -1.50 -4.11 -4.02
C GLN A 50 -0.81 -5.48 -3.82
N ILE A 51 -0.44 -6.14 -4.92
CA ILE A 51 0.21 -7.45 -4.91
C ILE A 51 1.57 -7.33 -4.24
N ARG A 52 2.33 -6.28 -4.57
CA ARG A 52 3.68 -6.08 -4.02
C ARG A 52 3.64 -5.80 -2.51
N PHE A 53 2.67 -5.03 -2.04
CA PHE A 53 2.48 -4.77 -0.60
C PHE A 53 2.02 -6.03 0.12
N GLU A 54 0.96 -6.67 -0.37
CA GLU A 54 0.36 -7.86 0.26
C GLU A 54 1.34 -9.02 0.31
N LEU A 55 1.96 -9.41 -0.81
CA LEU A 55 2.95 -10.50 -0.81
C LEU A 55 4.19 -10.18 0.03
N GLY A 56 4.67 -8.92 0.01
CA GLY A 56 5.80 -8.49 0.83
C GLY A 56 5.48 -8.57 2.32
N SER A 57 4.25 -8.23 2.70
CA SER A 57 3.78 -8.28 4.08
C SER A 57 3.58 -9.71 4.56
N TYR A 58 2.88 -10.54 3.78
CA TYR A 58 2.63 -11.95 4.12
C TYR A 58 3.89 -12.80 4.13
N ALA A 59 4.92 -12.44 3.35
CA ALA A 59 6.22 -13.11 3.41
C ALA A 59 6.97 -12.86 4.73
N LEU A 60 6.67 -11.77 5.43
CA LEU A 60 7.32 -11.40 6.68
C LEU A 60 6.48 -11.78 7.90
N ASN A 61 5.17 -11.58 7.81
CA ASN A 61 4.20 -12.00 8.83
C ASN A 61 2.95 -12.55 8.12
N PRO A 62 2.80 -13.89 8.00
CA PRO A 62 1.65 -14.51 7.33
C PRO A 62 0.30 -14.24 8.02
N ASP A 63 0.32 -13.96 9.33
CA ASP A 63 -0.87 -13.77 10.15
C ASP A 63 -1.36 -12.31 10.19
N ILE A 64 -0.58 -11.37 9.65
CA ILE A 64 -0.93 -9.95 9.64
C ILE A 64 -2.22 -9.71 8.83
N LYS A 65 -3.15 -8.95 9.39
CA LYS A 65 -4.34 -8.52 8.65
C LYS A 65 -4.00 -7.34 7.75
N VAL A 66 -4.35 -7.43 6.46
CA VAL A 66 -4.17 -6.32 5.52
C VAL A 66 -5.51 -5.66 5.23
N LEU A 67 -5.58 -4.34 5.46
CA LEU A 67 -6.72 -3.49 5.14
C LEU A 67 -6.45 -2.71 3.85
N ALA A 68 -7.28 -2.91 2.83
CA ALA A 68 -7.16 -2.24 1.53
C ALA A 68 -8.46 -1.47 1.20
N PRO A 69 -8.65 -0.24 1.72
CA PRO A 69 -9.91 0.52 1.61
C PRO A 69 -10.43 0.66 0.18
N TRP A 70 -9.56 0.89 -0.81
CA TRP A 70 -9.93 1.00 -2.22
C TRP A 70 -10.56 -0.26 -2.84
N ARG A 71 -10.49 -1.40 -2.15
CA ARG A 71 -11.14 -2.66 -2.55
C ARG A 71 -12.36 -2.99 -1.71
N THR A 72 -12.36 -2.59 -0.44
CA THR A 72 -13.31 -3.10 0.55
C THR A 72 -14.36 -2.08 0.97
N TRP A 73 -14.12 -0.79 0.79
CA TRP A 73 -15.02 0.27 1.24
C TRP A 73 -15.91 0.77 0.09
N GLU A 74 -16.97 1.49 0.47
CA GLU A 74 -17.99 2.02 -0.45
C GLU A 74 -17.53 3.24 -1.26
N TYR A 75 -16.41 3.87 -0.89
CA TYR A 75 -15.90 5.05 -1.59
C TYR A 75 -15.18 4.67 -2.87
N SER A 76 -15.61 5.27 -3.98
CA SER A 76 -15.16 4.92 -5.33
C SER A 76 -14.46 6.09 -6.03
N SER A 77 -14.62 7.31 -5.52
CA SER A 77 -14.13 8.52 -6.17
C SER A 77 -13.48 9.50 -5.19
N ARG A 78 -12.68 10.44 -5.72
CA ARG A 78 -12.15 11.57 -4.94
C ARG A 78 -13.30 12.41 -4.36
N ALA A 79 -14.39 12.61 -5.09
CA ALA A 79 -15.54 13.37 -4.61
C ALA A 79 -16.20 12.70 -3.39
N ASP A 80 -16.33 11.36 -3.39
CA ASP A 80 -16.85 10.61 -2.25
C ASP A 80 -15.98 10.85 -1.00
N LEU A 81 -14.65 10.83 -1.17
CA LEU A 81 -13.70 11.06 -0.09
C LEU A 81 -13.73 12.51 0.42
N ILE A 82 -13.91 13.50 -0.46
CA ILE A 82 -14.10 14.91 -0.07
C ILE A 82 -15.36 15.05 0.78
N ASN A 83 -16.49 14.50 0.32
CA ASN A 83 -17.76 14.53 1.05
C ASN A 83 -17.65 13.82 2.41
N TYR A 84 -16.91 12.71 2.48
CA TYR A 84 -16.61 12.03 3.73
C TYR A 84 -15.84 12.95 4.68
N CYS A 85 -14.78 13.61 4.19
CA CYS A 85 -14.02 14.57 4.99
C CYS A 85 -14.87 15.73 5.49
N ASP A 86 -15.70 16.33 4.64
CA ASP A 86 -16.60 17.44 5.02
C ASP A 86 -17.61 17.01 6.08
N LYS A 87 -18.26 15.85 5.88
CA LYS A 87 -19.24 15.28 6.82
C LYS A 87 -18.65 14.97 8.18
N HIS A 88 -17.39 14.54 8.21
CA HIS A 88 -16.68 14.15 9.44
C HIS A 88 -15.74 15.23 9.98
N GLN A 89 -15.78 16.46 9.43
CA GLN A 89 -14.95 17.59 9.84
C GLN A 89 -13.44 17.30 9.80
N ILE A 90 -13.01 16.47 8.85
CA ILE A 90 -11.61 16.13 8.63
C ILE A 90 -11.00 17.22 7.76
N ASN A 91 -10.13 18.05 8.34
CA ASN A 91 -9.48 19.14 7.62
C ASN A 91 -8.31 18.62 6.78
N ILE A 92 -8.43 18.75 5.45
CA ILE A 92 -7.39 18.38 4.48
C ILE A 92 -7.23 19.48 3.43
N GLU A 93 -5.99 19.75 3.02
CA GLU A 93 -5.73 20.65 1.91
C GLU A 93 -6.08 19.99 0.58
N PHE A 94 -7.09 20.52 -0.11
CA PHE A 94 -7.39 20.13 -1.47
C PHE A 94 -6.47 20.88 -2.44
N LYS A 95 -5.46 20.17 -2.96
CA LYS A 95 -4.70 20.59 -4.15
C LYS A 95 -5.35 20.05 -5.42
#